data_AF-A0A728IZL0-F1
#
_entry.id   AF-A0A728IZL0-F1
#
_cell.length_a   1.000
_cell.length_b   1.000
_cell.length_c   1.000
_cell.angle_alpha   90.00
_cell.angle_beta   90.00
_cell.angle_gamma   90.00
#
_symmetry.space_group_name_H-M   'P 1'
#
loop_
_entity.id
_entity.type
_entity.pdbx_description
1 polymer ?
#
loop_
_entity_poly.entity_id
_entity_poly.type
_entity_poly.pdbx_seq_one_letter_code
_entity_poly.pdbx_strand_id
1 'polypeptide(L)'
;EPEVLISEIYDEILKKHPQLSPATVEKIIDLEIQMEKIVLYKNSRGSCLFEKAISDGCKVILISDMYLPSAILKELLTSCGYDISNIPVYSSGEERHSKNSGKLFSIVKKNENVDIASWMHVGDNVHADILNAKKLGINTLHADWSEYNHGVSNHWKAKDIIGESICKALLLKQVSAFHQNDPLNEIGFKVFGPLLLGYVS
;
A
#
# COMPACT_ATOMS: atom_id res chain seq x y z
N GLU A 1 6.53 6.39 16.53
CA GLU A 1 5.54 7.49 16.52
C GLU A 1 4.16 6.88 16.65
N PRO A 2 3.14 7.59 17.16
CA PRO A 2 1.78 7.07 17.17
C PRO A 2 1.25 6.96 15.74
N GLU A 3 0.59 5.85 15.43
CA GLU A 3 -0.11 5.69 14.15
C GLU A 3 -1.43 6.45 14.18
N VAL A 4 -1.83 6.96 13.02
CA VAL A 4 -3.01 7.83 12.85
C VAL A 4 -3.94 7.26 11.79
N LEU A 5 -5.22 7.58 11.90
CA LEU A 5 -6.22 7.34 10.87
C LEU A 5 -6.31 8.54 9.92
N ILE A 6 -6.87 8.30 8.73
CA ILE A 6 -7.14 9.34 7.74
C ILE A 6 -7.91 10.53 8.35
N SER A 7 -8.92 10.27 9.19
CA SER A 7 -9.70 11.32 9.84
C SER A 7 -8.82 12.27 10.67
N GLU A 8 -7.83 11.74 11.38
CA GLU A 8 -6.94 12.55 12.23
C GLU A 8 -5.95 13.37 11.42
N ILE A 9 -5.51 12.85 10.26
CA ILE A 9 -4.71 13.63 9.31
C ILE A 9 -5.51 14.86 8.85
N TYR A 10 -6.78 14.65 8.49
CA TYR A 10 -7.64 15.72 8.01
C TYR A 10 -8.14 16.66 9.12
N ASP A 11 -8.25 16.19 10.35
CA ASP A 11 -8.49 17.06 11.52
C ASP A 11 -7.34 18.05 11.71
N GLU A 12 -6.09 17.63 11.50
CA GLU A 12 -4.94 18.54 11.54
C GLU A 12 -4.94 19.55 10.39
N ILE A 13 -5.45 19.16 9.21
CA ILE A 13 -5.64 20.08 8.09
C ILE A 13 -6.71 21.13 8.43
N LEU A 14 -7.85 20.73 9.00
CA LEU A 14 -8.91 21.65 9.45
C LEU A 14 -8.40 22.66 10.48
N LYS A 15 -7.58 22.23 11.44
CA LYS A 15 -6.97 23.11 12.45
C LYS A 15 -6.08 24.19 11.82
N LYS A 16 -5.32 23.83 10.79
CA LYS A 16 -4.42 24.77 10.08
C LYS A 16 -5.15 25.63 9.05
N HIS A 17 -6.28 25.17 8.54
CA HIS A 17 -7.07 25.82 7.50
C HIS A 17 -8.55 25.94 7.93
N PRO A 18 -8.86 26.77 8.94
CA PRO A 18 -10.21 26.90 9.49
C PRO A 18 -11.25 27.44 8.50
N GLN A 19 -10.82 27.94 7.33
CA GLN A 19 -11.69 28.32 6.22
C GLN A 19 -12.32 27.12 5.49
N LEU A 20 -11.77 25.91 5.65
CA LEU A 20 -12.35 24.70 5.07
C LEU A 20 -13.54 24.25 5.91
N SER A 21 -14.65 23.91 5.24
CA SER A 21 -15.79 23.31 5.94
C SER A 21 -15.59 21.81 6.17
N PRO A 22 -16.17 21.22 7.22
CA PRO A 22 -16.14 19.77 7.44
C PRO A 22 -16.62 18.97 6.21
N ALA A 23 -17.69 19.43 5.56
CA ALA A 23 -18.22 18.81 4.33
C ALA A 23 -17.24 18.87 3.14
N THR A 24 -16.35 19.87 3.09
CA THR A 24 -15.29 19.92 2.07
C THR A 24 -14.23 18.86 2.38
N VAL A 25 -13.87 18.70 3.65
CA VAL A 25 -12.88 17.71 4.07
C VAL A 25 -13.36 16.29 3.84
N GLU A 26 -14.62 15.98 4.14
CA GLU A 26 -15.22 14.68 3.80
C GLU A 26 -15.10 14.39 2.30
N LYS A 27 -15.38 15.36 1.43
CA LYS A 27 -15.19 15.19 -0.02
C LYS A 27 -13.74 14.94 -0.41
N ILE A 28 -12.77 15.55 0.28
CA ILE A 28 -11.35 15.33 -0.02
C ILE A 28 -10.95 13.91 0.40
N ILE A 29 -11.39 13.45 1.57
CA ILE A 29 -11.20 12.06 2.02
C ILE A 29 -11.80 11.08 1.01
N ASP A 30 -13.02 11.34 0.54
CA ASP A 30 -13.68 10.51 -0.47
C ASP A 30 -12.89 10.48 -1.78
N LEU A 31 -12.38 11.64 -2.23
CA LEU A 31 -11.55 11.73 -3.43
C LEU A 31 -10.23 10.96 -3.28
N GLU A 32 -9.62 10.98 -2.10
CA GLU A 32 -8.41 10.21 -1.80
C GLU A 32 -8.69 8.70 -1.90
N ILE A 33 -9.76 8.22 -1.26
CA ILE A 33 -10.16 6.80 -1.32
C ILE A 33 -10.56 6.40 -2.74
N GLN A 34 -11.23 7.28 -3.50
CA GLN A 34 -11.56 7.03 -4.91
C GLN A 34 -10.30 6.94 -5.76
N MET A 35 -9.31 7.80 -5.52
CA MET A 35 -8.06 7.76 -6.26
C MET A 35 -7.33 6.44 -6.00
N GLU A 36 -7.27 5.98 -4.74
CA GLU A 36 -6.76 4.65 -4.40
C GLU A 36 -7.48 3.55 -5.19
N LYS A 37 -8.82 3.57 -5.26
CA LYS A 37 -9.60 2.60 -6.05
C LYS A 37 -9.26 2.62 -7.54
N ILE A 38 -8.93 3.78 -8.10
CA ILE A 38 -8.62 3.96 -9.53
C ILE A 38 -7.21 3.47 -9.87
N VAL A 39 -6.23 3.76 -9.02
CA VAL A 39 -4.80 3.53 -9.33
C VAL A 39 -4.26 2.21 -8.80
N LEU A 40 -4.88 1.64 -7.77
CA LEU A 40 -4.49 0.34 -7.25
C LEU A 40 -4.77 -0.75 -8.28
N TYR A 41 -3.86 -1.73 -8.31
CA TYR A 41 -3.98 -2.87 -9.21
C TYR A 41 -3.40 -4.13 -8.57
N LYS A 42 -3.85 -5.28 -9.08
CA LYS A 42 -3.45 -6.60 -8.59
C LYS A 42 -2.11 -7.00 -9.19
N ASN A 43 -1.04 -6.99 -8.40
CA ASN A 43 0.26 -7.53 -8.83
C ASN A 43 0.18 -9.05 -9.04
N SER A 44 0.65 -9.56 -10.17
CA SER A 44 0.54 -10.97 -10.55
C SER A 44 1.29 -11.93 -9.61
N ARG A 45 2.48 -11.57 -9.13
CA ARG A 45 3.28 -12.41 -8.22
C ARG A 45 2.65 -12.47 -6.84
N GLY A 46 2.23 -11.32 -6.31
CA GLY A 46 1.49 -11.24 -5.03
C GLY A 46 0.16 -12.01 -5.09
N SER A 47 -0.58 -11.87 -6.19
CA SER A 47 -1.84 -12.59 -6.44
C SER A 47 -1.63 -14.11 -6.45
N CYS A 48 -0.63 -14.59 -7.19
CA CYS A 48 -0.32 -16.02 -7.28
C CYS A 48 0.03 -16.59 -5.91
N LEU A 49 0.83 -15.88 -5.12
CA LEU A 49 1.18 -16.29 -3.76
C LEU A 49 -0.04 -16.33 -2.84
N PHE A 50 -0.89 -15.30 -2.89
CA PHE A 50 -2.13 -15.24 -2.12
C PHE A 50 -3.06 -16.42 -2.46
N GLU A 51 -3.33 -16.65 -3.74
CA GLU A 51 -4.20 -17.73 -4.21
C GLU A 51 -3.64 -19.11 -3.85
N LYS A 52 -2.31 -19.28 -3.96
CA LYS A 52 -1.64 -20.51 -3.54
C LYS A 52 -1.81 -20.78 -2.04
N ALA A 53 -1.59 -19.77 -1.20
CA ALA A 53 -1.74 -19.89 0.25
C ALA A 53 -3.18 -20.30 0.63
N ILE A 54 -4.18 -19.70 -0.02
CA ILE A 54 -5.59 -20.08 0.17
C ILE A 54 -5.82 -21.53 -0.29
N SER A 55 -5.33 -21.93 -1.46
CA SER A 55 -5.50 -23.29 -2.00
C SER A 55 -4.84 -24.37 -1.12
N ASP A 56 -3.77 -24.00 -0.41
CA ASP A 56 -3.06 -24.88 0.53
C ASP A 56 -3.73 -24.97 1.91
N GLY A 57 -4.82 -24.23 2.12
CA GLY A 57 -5.52 -24.17 3.40
C GLY A 57 -4.78 -23.35 4.45
N CYS A 58 -3.85 -22.47 4.06
CA CYS A 58 -3.20 -21.57 4.99
C CYS A 58 -4.20 -20.55 5.56
N LYS A 59 -4.06 -20.23 6.85
CA LYS A 59 -4.72 -19.05 7.43
C LYS A 59 -4.03 -17.79 6.90
N VAL A 60 -4.69 -17.06 6.01
CA VAL A 60 -4.20 -15.79 5.47
C VAL A 60 -4.69 -14.63 6.33
N ILE A 61 -3.79 -13.70 6.63
CA ILE A 61 -4.07 -12.46 7.37
C ILE A 61 -3.36 -11.33 6.62
N LEU A 62 -4.04 -10.19 6.43
CA LEU A 62 -3.48 -9.03 5.75
C LEU A 62 -3.10 -7.96 6.78
N ILE A 63 -1.88 -7.42 6.67
CA ILE A 63 -1.33 -6.48 7.66
C ILE A 63 -0.64 -5.34 6.91
N SER A 64 -1.11 -4.11 7.10
CA SER A 64 -0.57 -2.93 6.43
C SER A 64 -0.27 -1.80 7.41
N ASP A 65 0.89 -1.16 7.22
CA ASP A 65 1.20 0.10 7.91
C ASP A 65 0.53 1.23 7.12
N MET A 66 -0.73 1.51 7.43
CA MET A 66 -1.61 2.42 6.68
C MET A 66 -2.47 3.24 7.62
N TYR A 67 -2.81 4.45 7.19
CA TYR A 67 -3.75 5.33 7.91
C TYR A 67 -5.22 5.08 7.50
N LEU A 68 -5.47 4.24 6.50
CA LEU A 68 -6.83 3.86 6.11
C LEU A 68 -7.38 2.80 7.06
N PRO A 69 -8.65 2.90 7.51
CA PRO A 69 -9.29 1.85 8.30
C PRO A 69 -9.32 0.50 7.56
N SER A 70 -9.32 -0.60 8.31
CA SER A 70 -9.30 -1.96 7.78
C SER A 70 -10.52 -2.27 6.91
N ALA A 71 -11.67 -1.65 7.21
CA ALA A 71 -12.87 -1.74 6.37
C ALA A 71 -12.64 -1.16 4.97
N ILE A 72 -11.98 0.01 4.86
CA ILE A 72 -11.65 0.63 3.58
C ILE A 72 -10.60 -0.20 2.84
N LEU A 73 -9.55 -0.67 3.53
CA LEU A 73 -8.55 -1.56 2.92
C LEU A 73 -9.21 -2.82 2.34
N LYS A 74 -10.21 -3.38 3.03
CA LYS A 74 -10.96 -4.55 2.54
C LYS A 74 -11.74 -4.23 1.27
N GLU A 75 -12.37 -3.06 1.18
CA GLU A 75 -13.02 -2.60 -0.06
C GLU A 75 -12.02 -2.44 -1.21
N LEU A 76 -10.88 -1.80 -0.97
CA LEU A 76 -9.84 -1.57 -1.98
C LEU A 76 -9.33 -2.89 -2.56
N LEU A 77 -8.97 -3.83 -1.70
CA LEU A 77 -8.50 -5.16 -2.11
C LEU A 77 -9.57 -5.95 -2.85
N THR A 78 -10.83 -5.88 -2.41
CA THR A 78 -11.97 -6.52 -3.10
C THR A 78 -12.16 -5.92 -4.50
N SER A 79 -12.06 -4.59 -4.63
CA SER A 79 -12.16 -3.90 -5.93
C SER A 79 -11.02 -4.28 -6.90
N CYS A 80 -9.86 -4.67 -6.37
CA CYS A 80 -8.74 -5.22 -7.13
C CYS A 80 -8.90 -6.71 -7.50
N GLY A 81 -10.01 -7.36 -7.14
CA GLY A 81 -10.29 -8.75 -7.50
C GLY A 81 -9.70 -9.80 -6.54
N TYR A 82 -9.49 -9.45 -5.26
CA TYR A 82 -9.24 -10.43 -4.21
C TYR A 82 -10.55 -10.87 -3.54
N ASP A 83 -10.75 -12.18 -3.37
CA ASP A 83 -11.80 -12.69 -2.47
C ASP A 83 -11.25 -12.75 -1.05
N ILE A 84 -11.54 -11.72 -0.26
CA ILE A 84 -11.08 -11.56 1.12
C ILE A 84 -12.25 -11.42 2.11
N SER A 85 -13.44 -11.86 1.71
CA SER A 85 -14.67 -11.76 2.52
C SER A 85 -14.50 -12.30 3.94
N ASN A 86 -13.72 -13.37 4.11
CA ASN A 86 -13.45 -14.05 5.39
C ASN A 86 -12.00 -13.89 5.89
N ILE A 87 -11.24 -12.94 5.33
CA ILE A 87 -9.83 -12.75 5.68
C ILE A 87 -9.70 -11.54 6.62
N PRO A 88 -9.05 -11.71 7.79
CA PRO A 88 -8.75 -10.60 8.69
C PRO A 88 -7.79 -9.59 8.03
N VAL A 89 -8.09 -8.31 8.21
CA VAL A 89 -7.28 -7.18 7.72
C VAL A 89 -6.95 -6.29 8.90
N TYR A 90 -5.67 -5.97 9.05
CA TYR A 90 -5.14 -5.13 10.12
C TYR A 90 -4.46 -3.89 9.52
N SER A 91 -4.86 -2.73 10.02
CA SER A 91 -4.29 -1.43 9.65
C SER A 91 -3.57 -0.83 10.86
N SER A 92 -2.32 -0.35 10.67
CA SER A 92 -1.57 0.27 11.76
C SER A 92 -2.27 1.50 12.35
N GLY A 93 -2.96 2.28 11.53
CA GLY A 93 -3.74 3.44 11.97
C GLY A 93 -4.89 3.06 12.90
N GLU A 94 -5.58 1.95 12.61
CA GLU A 94 -6.68 1.45 13.44
C GLU A 94 -6.15 0.79 14.73
N GLU A 95 -5.07 0.02 14.62
CA GLU A 95 -4.42 -0.68 15.74
C GLU A 95 -3.49 0.21 16.58
N ARG A 96 -3.27 1.47 16.16
CA ARG A 96 -2.37 2.45 16.79
C ARG A 96 -0.91 2.03 16.87
N HIS A 97 -0.53 1.01 16.13
CA HIS A 97 0.77 0.35 16.19
C HIS A 97 1.19 -0.16 14.82
N SER A 98 2.42 0.15 14.40
CA SER A 98 2.99 -0.33 13.12
C SER A 98 3.82 -1.60 13.27
N LYS A 99 4.03 -2.28 12.13
CA LYS A 99 5.04 -3.33 11.93
C LYS A 99 6.43 -2.82 12.22
N ASN A 100 6.71 -1.55 11.90
CA ASN A 100 7.98 -0.92 12.24
C ASN A 100 8.29 -0.94 13.76
N SER A 101 7.27 -0.78 14.60
CA SER A 101 7.44 -0.90 16.06
C SER A 101 7.51 -2.35 16.56
N GLY A 102 7.19 -3.34 15.72
CA GLY A 102 6.98 -4.74 16.09
C GLY A 102 5.67 -5.03 16.84
N LYS A 103 4.98 -4.01 17.34
CA LYS A 103 3.76 -4.19 18.16
C LYS A 103 2.58 -4.71 17.36
N LEU A 104 2.44 -4.32 16.08
CA LEU A 104 1.34 -4.80 15.24
C LEU A 104 1.37 -6.33 15.08
N PHE A 105 2.57 -6.92 14.90
CA PHE A 105 2.72 -8.37 14.87
C PHE A 105 2.27 -9.04 16.16
N SER A 106 2.54 -8.43 17.31
CA SER A 106 2.14 -8.96 18.62
C SER A 106 0.61 -8.91 18.81
N ILE A 107 -0.05 -7.87 18.30
CA ILE A 107 -1.51 -7.75 18.29
C ILE A 107 -2.13 -8.83 17.42
N VAL A 108 -1.65 -8.96 16.18
CA VAL A 108 -2.14 -9.98 15.24
C VAL A 108 -1.94 -11.38 15.82
N LYS A 109 -0.76 -11.68 16.37
CA LYS A 109 -0.49 -12.96 17.04
C LYS A 109 -1.55 -13.27 18.11
N LYS A 110 -1.86 -12.29 18.96
CA LYS A 110 -2.82 -12.43 20.06
C LYS A 110 -4.25 -12.61 19.55
N ASN A 111 -4.69 -11.76 18.64
CA ASN A 111 -6.08 -11.76 18.15
C ASN A 111 -6.37 -13.00 17.29
N GLU A 112 -5.40 -13.42 16.48
CA GLU A 112 -5.55 -14.52 15.54
C GLU A 112 -5.08 -15.86 16.10
N ASN A 113 -4.53 -15.87 17.32
CA ASN A 113 -3.96 -17.04 17.99
C ASN A 113 -2.99 -17.83 17.10
N VAL A 114 -2.06 -17.12 16.45
CA VAL A 114 -1.10 -17.69 15.50
C VAL A 114 0.20 -18.10 16.21
N ASP A 115 0.71 -19.28 15.88
CA ASP A 115 2.04 -19.70 16.30
C ASP A 115 3.12 -18.99 15.46
N ILE A 116 4.04 -18.33 16.15
CA ILE A 116 5.14 -17.57 15.56
C ILE A 116 6.02 -18.45 14.67
N ALA A 117 6.29 -19.70 15.08
CA ALA A 117 7.14 -20.60 14.31
C ALA A 117 6.50 -21.02 12.97
N SER A 118 5.16 -21.04 12.92
CA SER A 118 4.38 -21.37 11.71
C SER A 118 4.09 -20.15 10.81
N TRP A 119 4.32 -18.94 11.32
CA TRP A 119 4.00 -17.72 10.61
C TRP A 119 5.09 -17.37 9.59
N MET A 120 4.69 -17.30 8.32
CA MET A 120 5.44 -16.64 7.23
C MET A 120 4.87 -15.26 6.95
N HIS A 121 5.63 -14.19 7.22
CA HIS A 121 5.27 -12.81 6.85
C HIS A 121 5.88 -12.44 5.51
N VAL A 122 5.08 -11.83 4.64
CA VAL A 122 5.48 -11.42 3.29
C VAL A 122 5.27 -9.92 3.14
N GLY A 123 6.32 -9.18 2.80
CA GLY A 123 6.25 -7.73 2.63
C GLY A 123 7.49 -7.17 1.97
N ASP A 124 7.40 -5.93 1.49
CA ASP A 124 8.42 -5.27 0.66
C ASP A 124 9.33 -4.34 1.46
N ASN A 125 8.88 -3.85 2.61
CA ASN A 125 9.68 -3.00 3.47
C ASN A 125 10.67 -3.85 4.29
N VAL A 126 11.95 -3.82 3.89
CA VAL A 126 13.02 -4.60 4.53
C VAL A 126 13.08 -4.34 6.04
N HIS A 127 12.87 -3.10 6.49
CA HIS A 127 12.96 -2.80 7.91
C HIS A 127 11.73 -3.28 8.69
N ALA A 128 10.53 -2.86 8.25
CA ALA A 128 9.28 -3.12 8.95
C ALA A 128 8.81 -4.58 8.79
N ASP A 129 8.83 -5.12 7.57
CA ASP A 129 8.31 -6.46 7.27
C ASP A 129 9.35 -7.56 7.54
N ILE A 130 10.63 -7.31 7.26
CA ILE A 130 11.64 -8.37 7.30
C ILE A 130 12.41 -8.36 8.62
N LEU A 131 13.08 -7.25 8.94
CA LEU A 131 13.96 -7.19 10.11
C LEU A 131 13.16 -7.20 11.42
N ASN A 132 12.09 -6.41 11.53
CA ASN A 132 11.31 -6.34 12.77
C ASN A 132 10.46 -7.59 13.02
N ALA A 133 9.93 -8.24 11.98
CA ALA A 133 9.27 -9.54 12.14
C ALA A 133 10.27 -10.64 12.57
N LYS A 134 11.47 -10.68 11.97
CA LYS A 134 12.53 -11.62 12.37
C LYS A 134 12.96 -11.48 13.83
N LYS A 135 13.01 -10.26 14.38
CA LYS A 135 13.30 -10.02 15.81
C LYS A 135 12.29 -10.70 16.75
N LEU A 136 11.07 -10.95 16.27
CA LEU A 136 10.01 -11.63 17.00
C LEU A 136 9.97 -13.14 16.73
N GLY A 137 10.90 -13.68 15.93
CA GLY A 137 10.95 -15.09 15.56
C GLY A 137 10.04 -15.49 14.40
N ILE A 138 9.43 -14.52 13.70
CA ILE A 138 8.54 -14.77 12.55
C ILE A 138 9.40 -15.07 11.33
N ASN A 139 9.03 -16.10 10.54
CA ASN A 139 9.67 -16.37 9.26
C ASN A 139 9.28 -15.29 8.26
N THR A 140 10.20 -14.89 7.38
CA THR A 140 9.93 -13.80 6.44
C THR A 140 10.35 -14.12 5.01
N LEU A 141 9.54 -13.63 4.07
CA LEU A 141 9.81 -13.62 2.65
C LEU A 141 9.75 -12.18 2.15
N HIS A 142 10.84 -11.71 1.53
CA HIS A 142 10.88 -10.36 0.95
C HIS A 142 10.13 -10.32 -0.38
N ALA A 143 9.15 -9.43 -0.48
CA ALA A 143 8.35 -9.20 -1.67
C ALA A 143 9.14 -8.36 -2.69
N ASP A 144 10.14 -8.96 -3.34
CA ASP A 144 11.05 -8.29 -4.28
C ASP A 144 10.39 -7.73 -5.55
N TRP A 145 9.10 -7.99 -5.74
CA TRP A 145 8.27 -7.50 -6.85
C TRP A 145 7.60 -6.16 -6.55
N SER A 146 7.70 -5.68 -5.31
CA SER A 146 7.36 -4.33 -4.93
C SER A 146 8.60 -3.65 -4.39
N GLU A 147 8.83 -2.43 -4.83
CA GLU A 147 9.82 -1.52 -4.28
C GLU A 147 9.13 -0.51 -3.37
N TYR A 148 9.43 -0.59 -2.07
CA TYR A 148 9.10 0.47 -1.12
C TYR A 148 10.17 1.57 -1.25
N ASN A 149 9.82 2.64 -1.95
CA ASN A 149 10.73 3.77 -2.08
C ASN A 149 10.62 4.64 -0.82
N HIS A 150 11.64 4.62 0.05
CA HIS A 150 11.74 5.38 1.31
C HIS A 150 11.75 6.92 1.13
N GLY A 151 11.26 7.44 0.00
CA GLY A 151 11.42 8.81 -0.41
C GLY A 151 10.45 9.75 0.30
N VAL A 152 11.00 10.81 0.90
CA VAL A 152 10.27 12.08 1.04
C VAL A 152 9.92 12.52 -0.37
N SER A 153 8.64 12.43 -0.71
CA SER A 153 8.12 12.99 -1.94
C SER A 153 8.41 14.51 -1.92
N ASN A 154 9.43 14.94 -2.66
CA ASN A 154 9.72 16.37 -2.88
C ASN A 154 8.75 17.00 -3.88
N HIS A 155 7.58 16.39 -4.13
CA HIS A 155 6.60 16.89 -5.09
C HIS A 155 6.19 18.33 -4.78
N TRP A 156 6.18 18.79 -3.52
CA TRP A 156 5.93 20.20 -3.19
C TRP A 156 6.99 21.18 -3.74
N LYS A 157 8.15 20.70 -4.20
CA LYS A 157 9.20 21.51 -4.87
C LYS A 157 9.06 21.47 -6.38
N ALA A 158 8.26 20.54 -6.90
CA ALA A 158 8.04 20.37 -8.33
C ALA A 158 7.20 21.53 -8.87
N LYS A 159 7.60 22.06 -10.04
CA LYS A 159 6.75 23.00 -10.78
C LYS A 159 5.54 22.29 -11.39
N ASP A 160 5.73 21.05 -11.84
CA ASP A 160 4.69 20.16 -12.33
C ASP A 160 4.64 18.90 -11.48
N ILE A 161 3.74 18.93 -10.49
CA ILE A 161 3.56 17.84 -9.53
C ILE A 161 3.05 16.57 -10.20
N ILE A 162 2.14 16.71 -11.17
CA ILE A 162 1.48 15.59 -11.84
C ILE A 162 2.47 14.92 -12.79
N GLY A 163 3.14 15.70 -13.64
CA GLY A 163 4.15 15.18 -14.55
C GLY A 163 5.30 14.49 -13.81
N GLU A 164 5.75 15.04 -12.69
CA GLU A 164 6.78 14.38 -11.86
C GLU A 164 6.27 13.08 -11.22
N SER A 165 5.03 13.05 -10.75
CA SER A 165 4.42 11.84 -10.16
C SER A 165 4.32 10.72 -11.20
N ILE A 166 3.86 11.04 -12.41
CA ILE A 166 3.79 10.09 -13.53
C ILE A 166 5.20 9.59 -13.88
N CYS A 167 6.16 10.48 -14.08
CA CYS A 167 7.54 10.09 -14.40
C CYS A 167 8.14 9.17 -13.33
N LYS A 168 7.96 9.50 -12.05
CA LYS A 168 8.45 8.66 -10.95
C LYS A 168 7.75 7.31 -10.92
N ALA A 169 6.44 7.27 -11.10
CA ALA A 169 5.69 6.03 -11.14
C ALA A 169 6.26 5.10 -12.22
N LEU A 170 6.59 5.62 -13.41
CA LEU A 170 7.13 4.86 -14.54
C LEU A 170 8.52 4.24 -14.31
N LEU A 171 9.26 4.76 -13.33
CA LEU A 171 10.57 4.22 -12.92
C LEU A 171 10.45 3.06 -11.93
N LEU A 172 9.28 2.85 -11.32
CA LEU A 172 9.06 1.80 -10.34
C LEU A 172 9.13 0.42 -10.98
N LYS A 173 9.74 -0.55 -10.29
CA LYS A 173 9.80 -1.95 -10.75
C LYS A 173 8.42 -2.56 -10.99
N GLN A 174 7.45 -2.12 -10.20
CA GLN A 174 6.02 -2.40 -10.30
C GLN A 174 5.44 -2.19 -11.71
N VAL A 175 5.99 -1.25 -12.48
CA VAL A 175 5.51 -0.90 -13.83
C VAL A 175 5.71 -2.01 -14.85
N SER A 176 6.64 -2.93 -14.60
CA SER A 176 6.82 -4.12 -15.45
C SER A 176 5.54 -4.98 -15.56
N ALA A 177 4.55 -4.79 -14.68
CA ALA A 177 3.24 -5.41 -14.81
C ALA A 177 2.41 -4.89 -16.01
N PHE A 178 2.70 -3.69 -16.53
CA PHE A 178 1.91 -3.02 -17.56
C PHE A 178 2.52 -3.07 -18.97
N HIS A 179 3.77 -3.51 -19.09
CA HIS A 179 4.42 -3.67 -20.38
C HIS A 179 5.04 -5.07 -20.49
N GLN A 180 5.05 -5.63 -21.70
CA GLN A 180 5.75 -6.90 -21.93
C GLN A 180 7.26 -6.70 -21.79
N ASN A 181 8.01 -7.80 -21.62
CA ASN A 181 9.48 -7.81 -21.65
C ASN A 181 10.01 -7.60 -23.09
N ASP A 182 9.40 -6.68 -23.83
CA ASP A 182 9.84 -6.24 -25.15
C ASP A 182 10.44 -4.83 -25.03
N PRO A 183 11.71 -4.61 -25.40
CA PRO A 183 12.38 -3.32 -25.24
C PRO A 183 11.67 -2.16 -25.94
N LEU A 184 11.00 -2.40 -27.09
CA LEU A 184 10.31 -1.34 -27.81
C LEU A 184 9.03 -0.92 -27.09
N ASN A 185 8.26 -1.89 -26.58
CA ASN A 185 7.11 -1.60 -25.71
C ASN A 185 7.52 -0.86 -24.44
N GLU A 186 8.65 -1.22 -23.81
CA GLU A 186 9.15 -0.53 -22.62
C GLU A 186 9.51 0.93 -22.94
N ILE A 187 10.24 1.19 -24.02
CA ILE A 187 10.57 2.57 -24.47
C ILE A 187 9.29 3.34 -24.79
N GLY A 188 8.34 2.69 -25.49
CA GLY A 188 7.03 3.25 -25.79
C GLY A 188 6.28 3.67 -24.52
N PHE A 189 6.25 2.79 -23.52
CA PHE A 189 5.53 3.00 -22.26
C PHE A 189 6.20 4.04 -21.34
N LYS A 190 7.53 3.97 -21.17
CA LYS A 190 8.26 4.81 -20.20
C LYS A 190 8.70 6.16 -20.74
N VAL A 191 8.89 6.30 -22.06
CA VAL A 191 9.45 7.52 -22.67
C VAL A 191 8.45 8.18 -23.61
N PHE A 192 8.02 7.49 -24.67
CA PHE A 192 7.15 8.12 -25.67
C PHE A 192 5.74 8.37 -25.16
N GLY A 193 5.18 7.46 -24.35
CA GLY A 193 3.85 7.61 -23.76
C GLY A 193 3.71 8.91 -22.95
N PRO A 194 4.57 9.15 -21.96
CA PRO A 194 4.56 10.40 -21.18
C PRO A 194 4.85 11.63 -22.04
N LEU A 195 5.77 11.53 -23.00
CA LEU A 195 6.07 12.63 -23.93
C LEU A 195 4.84 13.00 -24.77
N LEU A 196 4.14 12.00 -25.31
CA LEU A 196 2.92 12.20 -26.08
C LEU A 196 1.80 12.73 -25.19
N LEU A 197 1.65 12.20 -23.98
CA LEU A 197 0.67 12.69 -23.00
C LEU A 197 0.87 14.19 -22.76
N GLY A 198 2.11 14.61 -22.44
CA GLY A 198 2.44 16.02 -22.22
C GLY A 198 2.34 16.90 -23.47
N TYR A 199 2.39 16.33 -24.67
CA TYR A 199 2.15 17.08 -25.92
C TYR A 199 0.67 17.32 -26.20
N VAL A 200 -0.22 16.39 -25.80
CA VAL A 200 -1.66 16.47 -26.08
C VAL A 200 -2.51 17.06 -24.94
N SER A 201 -1.97 17.14 -23.73
CA SER A 201 -2.60 17.73 -22.53
C SER A 201 -2.30 19.22 -22.39
#